data_AF-A0A0P7XB91-F1
#
_entry.id   AF-A0A0P7XB91-F1
#
_cell.length_a   1.000
_cell.length_b   1.000
_cell.length_c   1.000
_cell.angle_alpha   90.00
_cell.angle_beta   90.00
_cell.angle_gamma   90.00
#
_symmetry.space_group_name_H-M   'P 1'
#
loop_
_entity.id
_entity.type
_entity.pdbx_description
1 polymer ?
#
loop_
_entity_poly.entity_id
_entity_poly.type
_entity_poly.pdbx_seq_one_letter_code
_entity_poly.pdbx_strand_id
1 'polypeptide(L)'
;MSKQAETTEMRVAFHGDDPCIDARLVAQAFALTPEQVMAGLRDGAITTLTERGSGADAGRWRLTFFHDNCRLRLIVDETGTILQRSRIDFGETPLPPAMRRPGD
;
A
#
# COMPACT_ATOMS: atom_id res chain seq x y z
N MET A 1 -4.70 32.54 -13.28
CA MET A 1 -4.72 31.08 -13.53
C MET A 1 -3.48 30.49 -12.89
N SER A 2 -3.57 30.10 -11.63
CA SER A 2 -2.56 29.27 -10.96
C SER A 2 -3.30 28.02 -10.51
N LYS A 3 -3.09 26.94 -11.26
CA LYS A 3 -3.66 25.63 -11.01
C LYS A 3 -3.10 25.16 -9.68
N GLN A 4 -3.89 25.30 -8.62
CA GLN A 4 -3.64 24.58 -7.37
C GLN A 4 -3.56 23.10 -7.77
N ALA A 5 -2.39 22.50 -7.60
CA ALA A 5 -2.27 21.06 -7.59
C ALA A 5 -3.04 20.62 -6.35
N GLU A 6 -4.33 20.36 -6.55
CA GLU A 6 -5.17 19.65 -5.60
C GLU A 6 -4.47 18.32 -5.39
N THR A 7 -3.68 18.25 -4.33
CA THR A 7 -3.22 17.00 -3.76
C THR A 7 -4.49 16.45 -3.12
N THR A 8 -5.37 15.86 -3.92
CA THR A 8 -6.52 15.11 -3.42
C THR A 8 -5.94 14.18 -2.37
N GLU A 9 -6.29 14.41 -1.10
CA GLU A 9 -5.87 13.58 0.01
C GLU A 9 -6.35 12.17 -0.30
N MET A 10 -5.44 11.33 -0.77
CA MET A 10 -5.75 9.96 -1.15
C MET A 10 -5.91 9.18 0.16
N ARG A 11 -7.16 8.98 0.59
CA ARG A 11 -7.52 8.28 1.82
C ARG A 11 -7.85 6.82 1.55
N VAL A 12 -7.79 6.01 2.59
CA VAL A 12 -8.23 4.62 2.59
C VAL A 12 -9.63 4.55 3.18
N ALA A 13 -10.59 4.03 2.42
CA ALA A 13 -11.90 3.70 2.96
C ALA A 13 -11.84 2.35 3.68
N PHE A 14 -12.75 2.12 4.62
CA PHE A 14 -12.90 0.82 5.29
C PHE A 14 -14.28 0.25 5.02
N HIS A 15 -14.35 -0.99 4.55
CA HIS A 15 -15.57 -1.77 4.44
C HIS A 15 -15.54 -2.85 5.53
N GLY A 16 -16.02 -2.52 6.72
CA GLY A 16 -15.76 -3.35 7.90
C GLY A 16 -14.27 -3.31 8.25
N ASP A 17 -13.64 -4.49 8.33
CA ASP A 17 -12.18 -4.60 8.56
C ASP A 17 -11.36 -4.60 7.26
N ASP A 18 -12.00 -4.48 6.10
CA ASP A 18 -11.33 -4.52 4.79
C ASP A 18 -10.97 -3.10 4.29
N PRO A 19 -9.66 -2.76 4.21
CA PRO A 19 -9.22 -1.48 3.68
C PRO A 19 -9.34 -1.42 2.16
N CYS A 20 -9.93 -0.34 1.65
CA CYS A 20 -10.09 -0.01 0.24
C CYS A 20 -9.28 1.24 -0.10
N ILE A 21 -8.36 1.12 -1.04
CA ILE A 21 -7.42 2.18 -1.42
C ILE A 21 -7.53 2.49 -2.92
N ASP A 22 -7.33 3.75 -3.31
CA ASP A 22 -7.22 4.13 -4.72
C ASP A 22 -5.98 3.46 -5.35
N ALA A 23 -6.21 2.67 -6.40
CA ALA A 23 -5.17 1.98 -7.15
C ALA A 23 -4.11 2.93 -7.71
N ARG A 24 -4.43 4.22 -7.94
CA ARG A 24 -3.46 5.27 -8.34
C ARG A 24 -2.32 5.41 -7.34
N LEU A 25 -2.56 5.18 -6.05
CA LEU A 25 -1.52 5.28 -5.02
C LEU A 25 -0.49 4.16 -5.19
N VAL A 26 -0.96 2.93 -5.38
CA VAL A 26 -0.11 1.76 -5.62
C VAL A 26 0.58 1.87 -6.97
N ALA A 27 -0.15 2.31 -8.00
CA ALA A 27 0.33 2.52 -9.36
C ALA A 27 1.52 3.50 -9.39
N GLN A 28 1.40 4.66 -8.74
CA GLN A 28 2.50 5.62 -8.60
C GLN A 28 3.71 5.03 -7.87
N ALA A 29 3.50 4.16 -6.89
CA ALA A 29 4.60 3.54 -6.15
C ALA A 29 5.35 2.49 -6.99
N PHE A 30 4.67 1.72 -7.83
CA PHE A 30 5.28 0.67 -8.65
C PHE A 30 5.57 1.09 -10.10
N ALA A 31 5.35 2.36 -10.45
CA ALA A 31 5.46 2.86 -11.83
C ALA A 31 4.57 2.07 -12.82
N LEU A 32 3.37 1.72 -12.36
CA LEU A 32 2.33 1.03 -13.13
C LEU A 32 1.17 1.98 -13.42
N THR A 33 0.22 1.54 -14.25
CA THR A 33 -1.12 2.14 -14.34
C THR A 33 -2.08 1.51 -13.32
N PRO A 34 -3.19 2.18 -12.95
CA PRO A 34 -4.22 1.57 -12.11
C PRO A 34 -4.76 0.26 -12.68
N GLU A 35 -4.90 0.14 -13.99
CA GLU A 35 -5.37 -1.08 -14.66
C GLU A 35 -4.37 -2.23 -14.52
N GLN A 36 -3.07 -1.94 -14.62
CA GLN A 36 -2.00 -2.90 -14.36
C GLN A 36 -1.98 -3.33 -12.90
N VAL A 37 -2.24 -2.43 -11.96
CA VAL A 37 -2.38 -2.79 -10.54
C VAL A 37 -3.55 -3.75 -10.34
N MET A 38 -4.71 -3.44 -10.93
CA MET A 38 -5.88 -4.30 -10.82
C MET A 38 -5.68 -5.65 -11.50
N ALA A 39 -4.97 -5.71 -12.63
CA ALA A 39 -4.60 -6.96 -13.27
C ALA A 39 -3.63 -7.77 -12.41
N GLY A 40 -2.58 -7.13 -11.88
CA GLY A 40 -1.58 -7.75 -11.01
C GLY A 40 -2.16 -8.33 -9.72
N LEU A 41 -3.17 -7.67 -9.15
CA LEU A 41 -3.90 -8.21 -7.98
C LEU A 41 -4.73 -9.45 -8.35
N ARG A 42 -5.26 -9.53 -9.58
CA ARG A 42 -6.07 -10.67 -10.05
C ARG A 42 -5.22 -11.88 -10.45
N ASP A 43 -4.05 -11.65 -11.05
CA ASP A 43 -3.16 -12.72 -11.50
C ASP A 43 -2.10 -13.12 -10.46
N GLY A 44 -1.99 -12.37 -9.36
CA GLY A 44 -1.07 -12.64 -8.26
C GLY A 44 0.33 -12.05 -8.44
N ALA A 45 0.59 -11.27 -9.49
CA ALA A 45 1.84 -10.53 -9.64
C ALA A 45 2.00 -9.42 -8.59
N ILE A 46 0.87 -8.85 -8.13
CA ILE A 46 0.82 -8.00 -6.94
C ILE A 46 0.19 -8.79 -5.82
N THR A 47 0.91 -8.90 -4.70
CA THR A 47 0.38 -9.49 -3.48
C THR A 47 0.31 -8.45 -2.38
N THR A 48 -0.59 -8.66 -1.43
CA THR A 48 -0.81 -7.74 -0.32
C THR A 48 -0.72 -8.45 1.02
N LEU A 49 -0.41 -7.67 2.04
CA LEU A 49 -0.48 -8.05 3.43
C LEU A 49 -1.15 -6.91 4.19
N THR A 50 -2.22 -7.22 4.91
CA THR A 50 -2.98 -6.28 5.73
C THR A 50 -2.87 -6.71 7.17
N GLU A 51 -2.42 -5.80 8.03
CA GLU A 51 -2.26 -6.04 9.45
C GLU A 51 -2.97 -4.96 10.24
N ARG A 52 -3.72 -5.36 11.27
CA ARG A 52 -4.39 -4.46 12.22
C ARG A 52 -3.55 -4.36 13.48
N GLY A 53 -3.20 -3.13 13.85
CA GLY A 53 -2.45 -2.83 15.06
C GLY A 53 -3.26 -3.11 16.33
N SER A 54 -2.55 -3.47 17.40
CA SER A 54 -3.10 -3.70 18.73
C SER A 54 -2.20 -3.07 19.79
N GLY A 55 -2.68 -2.96 21.03
CA GLY A 55 -1.92 -2.32 22.11
C GLY A 55 -1.59 -0.87 21.79
N ALA A 56 -0.29 -0.55 21.73
CA ALA A 56 0.20 0.80 21.41
C ALA A 56 -0.11 1.24 19.96
N ASP A 57 -0.38 0.30 19.07
CA ASP A 57 -0.75 0.55 17.66
C ASP A 57 -2.24 0.34 17.40
N ALA A 58 -3.07 0.23 18.44
CA ALA A 58 -4.52 0.16 18.28
C ALA A 58 -5.04 1.35 17.46
N GLY A 59 -5.94 1.07 16.52
CA GLY A 59 -6.48 2.07 15.60
C GLY A 59 -5.57 2.39 14.40
N ARG A 60 -4.51 1.60 14.18
CA ARG A 60 -3.65 1.68 13.00
C ARG A 60 -3.71 0.42 12.16
N TRP A 61 -3.55 0.57 10.86
CA TRP A 61 -3.42 -0.51 9.90
C TRP A 61 -2.10 -0.37 9.16
N ARG A 62 -1.43 -1.51 8.94
CA ARG A 62 -0.26 -1.61 8.06
C ARG A 62 -0.69 -2.33 6.80
N LEU A 63 -0.67 -1.62 5.67
CA LEU A 63 -0.94 -2.17 4.35
C LEU A 63 0.38 -2.31 3.62
N THR A 64 0.72 -3.52 3.21
CA THR A 64 1.93 -3.79 2.45
C THR A 64 1.57 -4.38 1.11
N PHE A 65 2.12 -3.82 0.04
CA PHE A 65 2.00 -4.31 -1.32
C PHE A 65 3.37 -4.76 -1.81
N PHE A 66 3.39 -5.85 -2.56
CA PHE A 66 4.59 -6.41 -3.16
C PHE A 66 4.39 -6.58 -4.66
N HIS A 67 5.37 -6.16 -5.44
CA HIS A 67 5.41 -6.35 -6.89
C HIS A 67 6.88 -6.49 -7.29
N ASP A 68 7.25 -7.59 -7.94
CA ASP A 68 8.64 -7.93 -8.27
C ASP A 68 9.62 -7.78 -7.08
N ASN A 69 10.61 -6.91 -7.24
CA ASN A 69 11.63 -6.48 -6.29
C ASN A 69 11.22 -5.22 -5.51
N CYS A 70 9.94 -4.82 -5.53
CA CYS A 70 9.44 -3.64 -4.85
C CYS A 70 8.48 -3.98 -3.71
N ARG A 71 8.57 -3.21 -2.62
CA ARG A 71 7.63 -3.22 -1.51
C ARG A 71 7.14 -1.81 -1.22
N LEU A 72 5.83 -1.62 -1.22
CA LEU A 72 5.17 -0.42 -0.69
C LEU A 72 4.56 -0.77 0.67
N ARG A 73 4.76 0.08 1.67
CA ARG A 73 4.11 0.00 2.96
C ARG A 73 3.44 1.32 3.32
N LEU A 74 2.20 1.22 3.79
CA LEU A 74 1.38 2.32 4.28
C LEU A 74 0.99 2.05 5.73
N ILE A 75 1.08 3.08 6.56
CA ILE A 75 0.46 3.10 7.88
C ILE A 75 -0.74 4.03 7.80
N VAL A 76 -1.90 3.53 8.20
CA VAL A 76 -3.19 4.20 8.05
C VAL A 76 -3.87 4.24 9.42
N ASP A 77 -4.50 5.34 9.80
CA ASP A 77 -5.36 5.38 10.98
C ASP A 77 -6.80 4.92 10.70
N GLU A 78 -7.62 4.83 11.75
CA GLU A 78 -9.03 4.42 11.67
C GLU A 78 -9.91 5.35 10.84
N THR A 79 -9.47 6.59 10.60
CA THR A 79 -10.19 7.55 9.76
C THR A 79 -9.88 7.38 8.28
N GLY A 80 -8.94 6.48 7.95
CA GLY A 80 -8.46 6.30 6.59
C GLY A 80 -7.31 7.22 6.21
N THR A 81 -6.76 7.96 7.15
CA THR A 81 -5.65 8.89 6.88
C THR A 81 -4.34 8.12 6.81
N ILE A 82 -3.59 8.34 5.73
CA ILE A 82 -2.28 7.72 5.56
C ILE A 82 -1.26 8.49 6.41
N LEU A 83 -0.90 7.92 7.56
CA LEU A 83 0.07 8.47 8.51
C LEU A 83 1.52 8.36 7.99
N GLN A 84 1.84 7.26 7.32
CA GLN A 84 3.18 7.00 6.81
C GLN A 84 3.14 6.25 5.48
N ARG A 85 4.04 6.61 4.57
CA ARG A 85 4.29 5.92 3.30
C ARG A 85 5.77 5.62 3.16
N SER A 86 6.11 4.37 2.88
CA SER A 86 7.50 3.96 2.60
C SER A 86 7.55 2.98 1.43
N ARG A 87 8.43 3.24 0.46
CA ARG A 87 8.72 2.32 -0.64
C ARG A 87 10.16 1.85 -0.54
N ILE A 88 10.39 0.56 -0.76
CA ILE A 88 11.72 -0.01 -0.93
C ILE A 88 11.74 -0.74 -2.27
N ASP A 89 12.78 -0.48 -3.04
CA ASP A 89 13.11 -1.14 -4.31
C ASP A 89 14.44 -1.87 -4.10
N PHE A 90 14.45 -3.18 -4.33
CA PHE A 90 15.59 -4.06 -4.13
C PHE A 90 16.47 -4.20 -5.39
N GLY A 91 16.20 -3.41 -6.44
CA GLY A 91 16.91 -3.48 -7.71
C GLY A 91 16.86 -4.88 -8.31
N GLU A 92 18.00 -5.39 -8.76
CA GLU A 92 18.09 -6.73 -9.36
C GLU A 92 17.98 -7.86 -8.33
N THR A 93 17.99 -7.55 -7.04
CA THR A 93 17.86 -8.57 -6.00
C THR A 93 16.38 -8.91 -5.81
N PRO A 94 15.97 -10.18 -5.96
CA PRO A 94 14.59 -10.56 -5.71
C PRO A 94 14.24 -10.28 -4.25
N LEU A 95 13.02 -9.83 -4.02
CA LEU A 95 12.51 -9.56 -2.68
C LEU A 95 12.68 -10.82 -1.81
N PRO A 96 13.48 -10.78 -0.72
CA PRO A 96 13.72 -11.97 0.09
C PRO A 96 12.38 -12.52 0.63
N PRO A 97 12.12 -13.83 0.59
CA PRO A 97 10.88 -14.42 1.08
C PRO A 97 10.56 -14.05 2.55
N ALA A 98 11.60 -13.91 3.37
CA ALA A 98 11.47 -13.47 4.76
C ALA A 98 10.80 -12.09 4.90
N MET A 99 10.90 -11.24 3.87
CA MET A 99 10.35 -9.89 3.90
C MET A 99 8.88 -9.81 3.44
N ARG A 100 8.32 -10.95 2.99
CA ARG A 100 6.89 -11.14 2.74
C ARG A 100 6.14 -11.63 3.98
N ARG A 101 6.85 -11.93 5.07
CA ARG A 101 6.23 -12.37 6.33
C ARG A 101 5.55 -11.17 7.01
N PRO A 102 4.46 -11.42 7.77
CA PRO A 102 3.98 -10.47 8.77
C PRO A 102 5.15 -9.99 9.62
N GLY A 103 5.24 -8.68 9.85
CA GLY A 103 6.30 -8.16 10.71
C GLY A 103 5.97 -8.54 12.14
N ASP A 104 6.82 -9.36 12.76
CA ASP A 104 6.83 -9.63 14.22
C ASP A 104 6.74 -8.34 15.04
#